data_AF-A0A2E2ZGX1-F1
#
_entry.id   AF-A0A2E2ZGX1-F1
#
_cell.length_a   1.000
_cell.length_b   1.000
_cell.length_c   1.000
_cell.angle_alpha   90.00
_cell.angle_beta   90.00
_cell.angle_gamma   90.00
#
_symmetry.space_group_name_H-M   'P 1'
#
loop_
_entity.id
_entity.type
_entity.pdbx_description
1 polymer ?
#
loop_
_entity_poly.entity_id
_entity_poly.type
_entity_poly.pdbx_seq_one_letter_code
_entity_poly.pdbx_strand_id
1 'polypeptide(L)'
;MTQAIFLASGNTIEEALSFAASLIGNILIGQKELPASDRVDVFCDDIQDANKLDNILWEKPKFAIISHQLVTENTEGIVRIGYPGTKFGLEADCLINISPDLPRDLDTYQFYYQL
;
A
#
# COMPACT_ATOMS: atom_id res chain seq x y z
N MET A 1 17.85 3.35 7.08
CA MET A 1 18.16 2.45 5.95
C MET A 1 16.88 1.72 5.65
N THR A 2 16.33 1.88 4.44
CA THR A 2 15.07 1.25 4.02
C THR A 2 15.29 -0.24 3.81
N GLN A 3 14.42 -1.07 4.38
CA GLN A 3 14.39 -2.50 4.13
C GLN A 3 13.45 -2.80 2.95
N ALA A 4 14.01 -3.29 1.85
CA ALA A 4 13.25 -3.71 0.68
C ALA A 4 12.92 -5.21 0.74
N ILE A 5 11.66 -5.55 0.50
CA ILE A 5 11.11 -6.91 0.54
C ILE A 5 10.36 -7.15 -0.78
N PHE A 6 10.67 -8.24 -1.47
CA PHE A 6 10.04 -8.61 -2.73
C PHE A 6 9.13 -9.81 -2.50
N LEU A 7 7.85 -9.67 -2.80
CA LEU A 7 6.84 -10.69 -2.56
C LEU A 7 6.16 -11.08 -3.87
N ALA A 8 6.07 -12.39 -4.14
CA ALA A 8 5.26 -12.87 -5.27
C ALA A 8 3.77 -12.66 -4.94
N SER A 9 3.11 -11.77 -5.69
CA SER A 9 1.76 -11.29 -5.39
C SER A 9 0.66 -11.83 -6.32
N GLY A 10 1.04 -12.62 -7.33
CA GLY A 10 0.12 -13.22 -8.30
C GLY A 10 0.68 -13.18 -9.73
N ASN A 11 -0.12 -13.65 -10.69
CA ASN A 11 0.16 -13.55 -12.13
C ASN A 11 -0.71 -12.48 -12.81
N THR A 12 -1.72 -11.94 -12.13
CA THR A 12 -2.56 -10.85 -12.63
C THR A 12 -2.58 -9.67 -11.67
N ILE A 13 -2.93 -8.50 -12.18
CA ILE A 13 -3.06 -7.30 -11.36
C ILE A 13 -4.15 -7.46 -10.29
N GLU A 14 -5.27 -8.12 -10.61
CA GLU A 14 -6.32 -8.40 -9.62
C GLU A 14 -5.83 -9.26 -8.44
N GLU A 15 -4.98 -10.26 -8.73
CA GLU A 15 -4.36 -11.07 -7.68
C GLU A 15 -3.42 -10.22 -6.81
N ALA A 16 -2.59 -9.38 -7.44
CA ALA A 16 -1.67 -8.48 -6.75
C ALA A 16 -2.41 -7.46 -5.87
N LEU A 17 -3.50 -6.86 -6.36
CA LEU A 17 -4.35 -5.92 -5.59
C LEU A 17 -5.01 -6.62 -4.41
N SER A 18 -5.53 -7.83 -4.61
CA SER A 18 -6.12 -8.63 -3.53
C SER A 18 -5.05 -9.01 -2.48
N PHE A 19 -3.84 -9.36 -2.92
CA PHE A 19 -2.71 -9.64 -2.04
C PHE A 19 -2.31 -8.40 -1.23
N ALA A 20 -2.21 -7.24 -1.89
CA ALA A 20 -1.90 -5.96 -1.24
C ALA A 20 -2.91 -5.63 -0.12
N ALA A 21 -4.21 -5.79 -0.36
CA ALA A 21 -5.24 -5.56 0.66
C ALA A 21 -5.08 -6.49 1.89
N SER A 22 -4.71 -7.75 1.68
CA SER A 22 -4.36 -8.65 2.79
C SER A 22 -3.11 -8.18 3.53
N LEU A 23 -2.05 -7.82 2.80
CA LEU A 23 -0.76 -7.42 3.35
C LEU A 23 -0.89 -6.16 4.21
N ILE A 24 -1.64 -5.16 3.74
CA ILE A 24 -1.95 -3.94 4.47
C ILE A 24 -2.56 -4.27 5.84
N GLY A 25 -3.59 -5.12 5.89
CA GLY A 25 -4.21 -5.53 7.15
C GLY A 25 -3.21 -6.20 8.11
N ASN A 26 -2.34 -7.05 7.58
CA ASN A 26 -1.33 -7.75 8.37
C ASN A 26 -0.26 -6.80 8.94
N ILE A 27 0.16 -5.81 8.15
CA ILE A 27 1.12 -4.77 8.56
C ILE A 27 0.50 -3.89 9.66
N LEU A 28 -0.73 -3.42 9.47
CA LEU A 28 -1.41 -2.55 10.43
C LEU A 28 -1.67 -3.22 11.79
N ILE A 29 -1.90 -4.54 11.80
CA ILE A 29 -2.14 -5.30 13.04
C ILE A 29 -0.81 -5.79 13.66
N GLY A 30 0.31 -5.65 12.95
CA GLY A 30 1.61 -6.16 13.39
C GLY A 30 1.63 -7.68 13.51
N GLN A 31 1.09 -8.37 12.50
CA GLN A 31 1.09 -9.83 12.49
C GLN A 31 2.54 -10.35 12.58
N LYS A 32 2.77 -11.36 13.44
CA LYS A 32 4.09 -11.97 13.66
C LYS A 32 4.79 -12.22 12.32
N GLU A 33 6.04 -11.77 12.23
CA GLU A 33 6.96 -11.88 11.07
C GLU A 33 6.92 -10.74 10.04
N LEU A 34 5.93 -9.84 10.11
CA LEU A 34 5.93 -8.62 9.31
C LEU A 34 6.22 -7.40 10.19
N PRO A 35 7.10 -6.48 9.74
CA PRO A 35 7.20 -5.16 10.35
C PRO A 35 5.84 -4.48 10.43
N ALA A 36 5.47 -4.06 11.64
CA ALA A 36 4.26 -3.29 11.87
C ALA A 36 4.49 -1.83 11.47
N SER A 37 3.44 -1.18 11.00
CA SER A 37 3.45 0.24 10.66
C SER A 37 2.07 0.83 10.95
N ASP A 38 2.04 2.05 11.49
CA ASP A 38 0.80 2.75 11.82
C ASP A 38 0.13 3.34 10.56
N ARG A 39 0.90 3.54 9.49
CA ARG A 39 0.46 4.18 8.24
C ARG A 39 1.15 3.57 7.02
N VAL A 40 0.34 3.19 6.04
CA VAL A 40 0.81 2.52 4.83
C VAL A 40 0.50 3.35 3.59
N ASP A 41 1.52 3.64 2.81
CA ASP A 41 1.35 4.16 1.46
C ASP A 41 1.32 3.01 0.47
N VAL A 42 0.45 3.11 -0.53
CA VAL A 42 0.32 2.11 -1.60
C VAL A 42 0.40 2.79 -2.95
N PHE A 43 1.38 2.41 -3.77
CA PHE A 43 1.56 2.96 -5.10
C PHE A 43 1.09 1.97 -6.17
N CYS A 44 -0.03 2.29 -6.82
CA CYS A 44 -0.61 1.52 -7.90
C CYS A 44 -0.03 1.92 -9.25
N ASP A 45 -0.19 1.05 -10.26
CA ASP A 45 0.30 1.31 -11.61
C ASP A 45 -0.46 2.43 -12.32
N ASP A 46 -1.78 2.49 -12.12
CA ASP A 46 -2.62 3.56 -12.65
C ASP A 46 -3.80 3.91 -11.72
N ILE A 47 -4.59 4.89 -12.16
CA ILE A 47 -5.78 5.35 -11.43
C ILE A 47 -6.89 4.27 -11.37
N GLN A 48 -6.97 3.37 -12.35
CA GLN A 48 -7.98 2.30 -12.34
C GLN A 48 -7.66 1.29 -11.25
N ASP A 49 -6.40 0.90 -11.12
CA ASP A 49 -5.93 -0.01 -10.08
C ASP A 49 -6.03 0.61 -8.68
N ALA A 50 -5.74 1.91 -8.56
CA ALA A 50 -5.97 2.65 -7.32
C ALA A 50 -7.44 2.61 -6.88
N ASN A 51 -8.38 2.85 -7.81
CA ASN A 51 -9.82 2.75 -7.53
C ASN A 51 -10.25 1.30 -7.23
N LYS A 52 -9.69 0.31 -7.92
CA LYS A 52 -9.97 -1.10 -7.60
C LYS A 52 -9.52 -1.44 -6.18
N LEU A 53 -8.32 -1.02 -5.79
CA LEU A 53 -7.80 -1.27 -4.44
C LEU A 53 -8.66 -0.60 -3.36
N ASP A 54 -9.07 0.66 -3.58
CA ASP A 54 -9.97 1.39 -2.70
C ASP A 54 -11.26 0.59 -2.46
N ASN A 55 -11.87 0.04 -3.52
CA ASN A 55 -13.05 -0.81 -3.37
C ASN A 55 -12.75 -2.12 -2.61
N ILE A 56 -11.62 -2.77 -2.89
CA ILE A 56 -11.24 -4.04 -2.23
C ILE A 56 -11.05 -3.85 -0.73
N LEU A 57 -10.48 -2.73 -0.28
CA LEU A 57 -10.21 -2.46 1.13
C LEU A 57 -11.47 -2.29 1.99
N TRP A 58 -12.62 -2.02 1.39
CA TRP A 58 -13.91 -2.06 2.11
C TRP A 58 -14.40 -3.47 2.39
N GLU A 59 -14.01 -4.45 1.57
CA GLU A 59 -14.42 -5.85 1.71
C GLU A 59 -13.35 -6.72 2.39
N LYS A 60 -12.08 -6.32 2.29
CA LYS A 60 -10.92 -7.10 2.71
C LYS A 60 -10.00 -6.28 3.63
N PRO A 61 -9.62 -6.83 4.80
CA PRO A 61 -9.96 -8.16 5.29
C PRO A 61 -11.40 -8.25 5.83
N LYS A 62 -12.04 -9.42 5.67
CA LYS A 62 -13.48 -9.67 5.87
C LYS A 62 -14.08 -9.22 7.22
N PHE A 63 -13.25 -9.02 8.25
CA PHE A 63 -13.68 -8.69 9.61
C PHE A 63 -13.01 -7.42 10.16
N ALA A 64 -12.40 -6.59 9.31
CA ALA A 64 -11.87 -5.29 9.71
C ALA A 64 -12.24 -4.21 8.70
N ILE A 65 -12.33 -2.98 9.19
CA ILE A 65 -12.45 -1.78 8.36
C ILE A 65 -11.12 -1.04 8.48
N ILE A 66 -10.47 -0.82 7.35
CA ILE A 66 -9.23 -0.07 7.26
C ILE A 66 -9.60 1.35 6.83
N SER A 67 -9.17 2.38 7.55
CA SER A 67 -9.36 3.76 7.08
C SER A 67 -8.41 4.03 5.91
N HIS A 68 -8.96 4.23 4.73
CA HIS A 68 -8.18 4.37 3.50
C HIS A 68 -8.79 5.41 2.58
N GLN A 69 -7.98 5.94 1.67
CA GLN A 69 -8.44 6.86 0.63
C GLN A 69 -7.36 7.07 -0.45
N LEU A 70 -7.80 7.51 -1.61
CA LEU A 70 -6.93 8.03 -2.66
C LEU A 70 -6.20 9.29 -2.20
N VAL A 71 -4.94 9.42 -2.59
CA VAL A 71 -4.10 10.59 -2.29
C VAL A 71 -4.66 11.85 -2.98
N THR A 72 -5.03 12.83 -2.17
CA THR A 72 -5.40 14.20 -2.53
C THR A 72 -4.67 15.21 -1.61
N GLU A 73 -4.94 16.52 -1.74
CA GLU A 73 -4.27 17.55 -0.93
C GLU A 73 -4.49 17.42 0.59
N ASN A 74 -5.60 16.80 1.04
CA ASN A 74 -5.96 16.68 2.47
C ASN A 74 -6.10 15.21 2.92
N THR A 75 -5.06 14.40 2.68
CA THR A 75 -5.12 12.96 2.91
C THR A 75 -4.79 12.56 4.36
N GLU A 76 -5.79 12.37 5.23
CA GLU A 76 -5.65 11.90 6.64
C GLU A 76 -5.71 10.37 6.91
N GLY A 77 -6.22 9.55 5.98
CA GLY A 77 -6.40 8.09 6.15
C GLY A 77 -5.12 7.32 6.51
N ILE A 78 -5.27 6.23 7.27
CA ILE A 78 -4.13 5.38 7.69
C ILE A 78 -3.51 4.62 6.52
N VAL A 79 -4.29 4.36 5.48
CA VAL A 79 -3.81 3.86 4.19
C VAL A 79 -4.05 4.91 3.12
N ARG A 80 -3.02 5.20 2.34
CA ARG A 80 -3.09 6.20 1.28
C ARG A 80 -2.74 5.56 -0.04
N ILE A 81 -3.63 5.69 -1.02
CA ILE A 81 -3.53 5.00 -2.30
C ILE A 81 -3.13 6.04 -3.36
N GLY A 82 -1.92 5.88 -3.89
CA GLY A 82 -1.36 6.72 -4.94
C GLY A 82 -1.23 5.97 -6.27
N TYR A 83 -0.90 6.72 -7.30
CA TYR A 83 -0.69 6.27 -8.68
C TYR A 83 0.19 7.31 -9.41
N PRO A 84 0.66 7.08 -10.64
CA PRO A 84 1.50 8.05 -11.33
C PRO A 84 0.89 9.46 -11.37
N GLY A 85 1.64 10.43 -10.85
CA GLY A 85 1.19 11.83 -10.70
C GLY A 85 0.75 12.21 -9.28
N THR A 86 0.57 11.25 -8.36
CA THR A 86 0.29 11.54 -6.95
C THR A 86 1.57 11.79 -6.16
N LYS A 87 1.50 12.62 -5.13
CA LYS A 87 2.59 12.82 -4.15
C LYS A 87 2.11 12.40 -2.77
N PHE A 88 2.79 11.43 -2.16
CA PHE A 88 2.53 11.07 -0.77
C PHE A 88 3.03 12.16 0.17
N GLY A 89 2.34 12.35 1.30
CA GLY A 89 2.88 13.09 2.43
C GLY A 89 3.93 12.26 3.17
N LEU A 90 4.95 12.88 3.75
CA LEU A 90 6.09 12.22 4.42
C LEU A 90 5.74 11.64 5.81
N GLU A 91 4.57 11.02 5.96
CA GLU A 91 4.01 10.60 7.25
C GLU A 91 3.89 9.09 7.44
N ALA A 92 4.07 8.30 6.39
CA ALA A 92 4.08 6.85 6.45
C ALA A 92 5.52 6.33 6.49
N ASP A 93 5.74 5.26 7.23
CA ASP A 93 7.02 4.56 7.35
C ASP A 93 7.07 3.28 6.49
N CYS A 94 5.94 2.88 5.90
CA CYS A 94 5.81 1.72 5.02
C CYS A 94 5.23 2.11 3.64
N LEU A 95 5.88 1.64 2.57
CA LEU A 95 5.38 1.72 1.20
C LEU A 95 5.19 0.33 0.59
N ILE A 96 4.02 0.10 -0.01
CA ILE A 96 3.73 -1.06 -0.85
C ILE A 96 3.65 -0.58 -2.31
N ASN A 97 4.55 -1.05 -3.15
CA ASN A 97 4.54 -0.76 -4.58
C ASN A 97 3.97 -1.93 -5.37
N ILE A 98 2.92 -1.66 -6.13
CA ILE A 98 2.30 -2.59 -7.08
C ILE A 98 2.75 -2.25 -8.52
N SER A 99 3.16 -1.00 -8.78
CA SER A 99 3.65 -0.61 -10.09
C SER A 99 4.96 -1.35 -10.43
N PRO A 100 5.20 -1.70 -11.70
CA PRO A 100 6.51 -2.16 -12.18
C PRO A 100 7.60 -1.09 -12.04
N ASP A 101 7.21 0.19 -12.03
CA ASP A 101 8.16 1.29 -11.89
C ASP A 101 8.54 1.53 -10.43
N LEU A 102 9.83 1.82 -10.21
CA LEU A 102 10.35 2.10 -8.88
C LEU A 102 9.98 3.54 -8.45
N PRO A 103 9.42 3.73 -7.24
CA PRO A 103 9.17 5.06 -6.69
C PRO A 103 10.47 5.86 -6.51
N ARG A 104 10.41 7.19 -6.64
CA ARG A 104 11.60 8.06 -6.56
C ARG A 104 12.08 8.39 -5.15
N ASP A 105 11.20 8.28 -4.14
CA ASP A 105 11.44 8.79 -2.77
C ASP A 105 11.44 7.66 -1.71
N LEU A 106 12.10 6.53 -2.02
CA LEU A 106 12.11 5.32 -1.17
C LEU A 106 12.86 5.50 0.15
N ASP A 107 13.82 6.42 0.19
CA ASP A 107 14.69 6.70 1.34
C ASP A 107 13.94 7.32 2.53
N THR A 108 12.72 7.79 2.30
CA THR A 108 11.82 8.32 3.32
C THR A 108 11.08 7.23 4.10
N TYR A 109 11.06 5.99 3.60
CA TYR A 109 10.39 4.85 4.23
C TYR A 109 11.37 3.95 4.99
N GLN A 110 10.88 3.34 6.07
CA GLN A 110 11.60 2.26 6.77
C GLN A 110 11.41 0.92 6.06
N PHE A 111 10.20 0.65 5.57
CA PHE A 111 9.85 -0.61 4.91
C PHE A 111 9.32 -0.34 3.50
N TYR A 112 9.82 -1.13 2.55
CA TYR A 112 9.39 -1.11 1.16
C TYR A 112 9.05 -2.51 0.70
N TYR A 113 7.82 -2.70 0.22
CA TYR A 113 7.37 -3.96 -0.37
C TYR A 113 7.18 -3.77 -1.86
N GLN A 114 7.90 -4.55 -2.67
CA GLN A 114 7.59 -4.71 -4.09
C GLN A 114 6.72 -5.95 -4.25
N LEU A 115 5.56 -5.75 -4.87
CA LEU A 115 4.64 -6.81 -5.27
C LEU A 115 4.81 -7.20 -6.74
#